data_AF-A0AAD7AT48-F1
#
_entry.id   AF-A0AAD7AT48-F1
#
_cell.length_a   1.000
_cell.length_b   1.000
_cell.length_c   1.000
_cell.angle_alpha   90.00
_cell.angle_beta   90.00
_cell.angle_gamma   90.00
#
_symmetry.space_group_name_H-M   'P 1'
#
loop_
_entity.id
_entity.type
_entity.pdbx_description
1 polymer ?
#
loop_
_entity_poly.entity_id
_entity_poly.type
_entity_poly.pdbx_seq_one_letter_code
_entity_poly.pdbx_strand_id
1 'polypeptide(L)'
;MLIVVVYLYLASITQFALDFYIGFNHIHSLLMVPDTPIPDRADLAEANVETIWIPLEALLTFNMIVGDAVLIWRIWAVYQGRILAIFLPCMLLLASFDITCTAYDGLPGGEQICPKAAMVAWALSVGTNVTCTILVGFKAWRVHVFAGADVLLTILIFRRHRKWTRELNLPGKPHRITTERILLIFVISGCIDNLLWLTQVIAYVNFTRDSPWMYVNQVLVAMGD
;
A
#
# COMPACT_ATOMS: atom_id res chain seq x y z
N MET A 1 -15.23 5.38 -11.23
CA MET A 1 -14.51 4.13 -10.93
C MET A 1 -13.46 3.81 -11.99
N LEU A 2 -13.82 3.64 -13.28
CA LEU A 2 -12.81 3.38 -14.32
C LEU A 2 -11.70 4.44 -14.37
N ILE A 3 -12.06 5.72 -14.38
CA ILE A 3 -11.09 6.84 -14.36
C ILE A 3 -10.12 6.74 -13.18
N VAL A 4 -10.62 6.39 -11.98
CA VAL A 4 -9.80 6.27 -10.77
C VAL A 4 -8.84 5.08 -10.88
N VAL A 5 -9.29 3.96 -11.45
CA VAL A 5 -8.42 2.79 -11.69
C VAL A 5 -7.34 3.12 -12.71
N VAL A 6 -7.67 3.83 -13.79
CA VAL A 6 -6.69 4.28 -14.78
C VAL A 6 -5.69 5.24 -14.14
N TYR A 7 -6.17 6.18 -13.32
CA TYR A 7 -5.30 7.09 -12.56
C TYR A 7 -4.33 6.33 -11.66
N LEU A 8 -4.83 5.45 -10.78
CA LEU A 8 -3.99 4.68 -9.86
C LEU A 8 -2.96 3.83 -10.62
N TYR A 9 -3.37 3.23 -11.73
CA TYR A 9 -2.46 2.45 -12.57
C TYR A 9 -1.35 3.30 -13.19
N LEU A 10 -1.69 4.45 -13.79
CA LEU A 10 -0.70 5.36 -14.38
C LEU A 10 0.22 5.96 -13.30
N ALA A 11 -0.34 6.32 -12.14
CA ALA A 11 0.43 6.84 -11.01
C ALA A 11 1.43 5.80 -10.51
N SER A 12 1.00 4.55 -10.27
CA SER A 12 1.88 3.46 -9.86
C SER A 12 2.96 3.13 -10.89
N ILE A 13 2.65 3.13 -12.19
CA ILE A 13 3.68 2.94 -13.23
C ILE A 13 4.69 4.10 -13.22
N THR A 14 4.20 5.33 -13.09
CA THR A 14 5.06 6.51 -13.07
C THR A 14 5.98 6.47 -11.85
N GLN A 15 5.44 6.13 -10.68
CA GLN A 15 6.19 5.95 -9.45
C GLN A 15 7.28 4.88 -9.63
N PHE A 16 6.90 3.68 -10.04
CA PHE A 16 7.85 2.59 -10.32
C PHE A 16 8.95 2.98 -11.32
N ALA A 17 8.62 3.73 -12.37
CA ALA A 17 9.61 4.19 -13.35
C ALA A 17 10.59 5.22 -12.76
N LEU A 18 10.11 6.10 -11.88
CA LEU A 18 10.93 7.07 -11.16
C LEU A 18 11.82 6.38 -10.13
N ASP A 19 11.30 5.44 -9.35
CA ASP A 19 12.07 4.66 -8.38
C ASP A 19 13.17 3.84 -9.07
N PHE A 20 12.84 3.22 -10.20
CA PHE A 20 13.81 2.53 -11.04
C PHE A 20 14.89 3.48 -11.56
N TYR A 21 14.51 4.67 -12.02
CA TYR A 21 15.45 5.69 -12.49
C TYR A 21 16.39 6.15 -11.38
N ILE A 22 15.85 6.41 -10.18
CA ILE A 22 16.62 6.80 -9.00
C ILE A 22 17.59 5.70 -8.61
N GLY A 23 17.11 4.46 -8.46
CA GLY A 23 17.95 3.31 -8.12
C GLY A 23 19.05 3.08 -9.15
N PHE A 24 18.74 3.20 -10.44
CA PHE A 24 19.73 3.09 -11.51
C PHE A 24 20.79 4.19 -11.42
N ASN A 25 20.39 5.45 -11.27
CA ASN A 25 21.33 6.57 -11.13
C ASN A 25 22.21 6.44 -9.88
N HIS A 26 21.67 5.93 -8.78
CA HIS A 26 22.41 5.71 -7.54
C HIS A 26 23.49 4.65 -7.75
N ILE A 27 23.13 3.50 -8.33
CA ILE A 27 24.07 2.42 -8.67
C ILE A 27 25.11 2.93 -9.67
N HIS A 28 24.70 3.67 -10.69
CA HIS A 28 25.59 4.22 -11.70
C HIS A 28 26.63 5.17 -11.09
N SER A 29 26.20 6.10 -10.23
CA SER A 29 27.06 7.10 -9.58
C SER A 29 28.07 6.45 -8.62
N LEU A 30 27.65 5.40 -7.90
CA LEU A 30 28.54 4.64 -7.02
C LEU A 30 29.64 3.88 -7.80
N LEU A 31 29.29 3.29 -8.96
CA LEU A 31 30.18 2.41 -9.71
C LEU A 31 31.06 3.14 -10.74
N MET A 32 30.60 4.23 -11.36
CA MET A 32 31.22 4.80 -12.57
C MET A 32 32.11 6.03 -12.36
N VAL A 33 32.29 6.52 -11.13
CA VAL A 33 33.16 7.68 -10.84
C VAL A 33 34.47 7.18 -10.21
N PRO A 34 35.48 6.71 -10.96
CA PRO A 34 36.54 5.85 -10.44
C PRO A 34 37.46 6.48 -9.37
N ASP A 35 37.52 7.80 -9.21
CA ASP A 35 38.59 8.46 -8.44
C ASP A 35 38.15 9.16 -7.14
N THR A 36 36.86 9.16 -6.82
CA THR A 36 36.36 9.76 -5.58
C THR A 36 36.10 8.72 -4.49
N PRO A 37 36.28 9.04 -3.20
CA PRO A 37 35.79 8.19 -2.10
C PRO A 37 34.30 7.85 -2.25
N ILE A 38 33.89 6.66 -1.79
CA ILE A 38 32.48 6.22 -1.83
C ILE A 38 31.51 7.24 -1.17
N PRO A 39 31.83 7.86 -0.02
CA PRO A 39 30.97 8.88 0.57
C PRO A 39 30.68 10.05 -0.37
N ASP A 40 31.72 10.59 -1.02
CA ASP A 40 31.58 11.73 -1.94
C ASP A 40 30.74 11.36 -3.18
N ARG A 41 30.80 10.08 -3.62
CA ARG A 41 29.95 9.57 -4.70
C ARG A 41 28.49 9.47 -4.29
N ALA A 42 28.23 9.04 -3.06
CA ALA A 42 26.87 8.94 -2.52
C ALA A 42 26.23 10.33 -2.42
N ASP A 43 26.99 11.32 -1.95
CA ASP A 43 26.52 12.71 -1.83
C ASP A 43 26.22 13.32 -3.21
N LEU A 44 27.05 13.03 -4.22
CA LEU A 44 26.80 13.45 -5.60
C LEU A 44 25.54 12.79 -6.19
N ALA A 45 25.32 11.51 -5.88
CA ALA A 45 24.14 10.77 -6.32
C ALA A 45 22.86 11.34 -5.69
N GLU A 46 22.91 11.67 -4.41
CA GLU A 46 21.80 12.28 -3.66
C GLU A 46 21.44 13.67 -4.21
N ALA A 47 22.44 14.52 -4.46
CA ALA A 47 22.23 15.85 -5.03
C ALA A 47 21.56 15.82 -6.41
N ASN A 48 21.83 14.78 -7.22
CA ASN A 48 21.21 14.63 -8.54
C ASN A 48 19.72 14.22 -8.45
N VAL A 49 19.31 13.55 -7.37
CA VAL A 49 17.96 13.01 -7.20
C VAL A 49 17.06 13.97 -6.41
N GLU A 50 17.63 14.90 -5.64
CA GLU A 50 16.90 15.85 -4.78
C GLU A 50 15.76 16.58 -5.51
N THR A 51 15.97 16.98 -6.77
CA THR A 51 14.95 17.68 -7.57
C THR A 51 13.72 16.84 -7.93
N ILE A 52 13.86 15.51 -7.95
CA ILE A 52 12.79 14.55 -8.30
C ILE A 52 12.09 14.04 -7.03
N TRP A 53 12.75 14.12 -5.87
CA TRP A 53 12.25 13.59 -4.61
C TRP A 53 10.89 14.17 -4.21
N ILE A 54 10.74 15.50 -4.23
CA ILE A 54 9.49 16.16 -3.82
C ILE A 54 8.30 15.75 -4.72
N PRO A 55 8.40 15.83 -6.07
CA PRO A 55 7.34 15.32 -6.95
C PRO A 55 7.00 13.84 -6.73
N LEU A 56 8.01 13.00 -6.46
CA LEU A 56 7.83 11.58 -6.21
C LEU A 56 7.07 11.32 -4.91
N GLU A 57 7.45 11.97 -3.81
CA GLU A 57 6.77 11.87 -2.52
C GLU A 57 5.33 12.38 -2.59
N ALA A 58 5.11 13.48 -3.33
CA ALA A 58 3.76 13.97 -3.61
C ALA A 58 2.94 12.95 -4.39
N LEU A 59 3.51 12.36 -5.46
CA LEU A 59 2.84 11.34 -6.27
C LEU A 59 2.47 10.11 -5.43
N LEU A 60 3.40 9.61 -4.61
CA LEU A 60 3.18 8.50 -3.66
C LEU A 60 2.05 8.85 -2.70
N THR A 61 2.10 10.03 -2.09
CA THR A 61 1.07 10.50 -1.13
C THR A 61 -0.30 10.58 -1.78
N PHE A 62 -0.40 11.14 -2.99
CA PHE A 62 -1.67 11.18 -3.73
C PHE A 62 -2.15 9.77 -4.11
N ASN A 63 -1.24 8.88 -4.50
CA ASN A 63 -1.58 7.50 -4.84
C ASN A 63 -2.16 6.77 -3.60
N MET A 64 -1.52 6.96 -2.44
CA MET A 64 -1.96 6.44 -1.15
C MET A 64 -3.35 6.97 -0.76
N ILE A 65 -3.56 8.29 -0.82
CA ILE A 65 -4.84 8.94 -0.49
C ILE A 65 -5.96 8.42 -1.40
N VAL A 66 -5.74 8.40 -2.72
CA VAL A 66 -6.76 7.96 -3.68
C VAL A 66 -7.01 6.46 -3.53
N GLY A 67 -5.96 5.68 -3.25
CA GLY A 67 -6.06 4.25 -2.94
C GLY A 67 -6.96 3.99 -1.72
N ASP A 68 -6.68 4.65 -0.60
CA ASP A 68 -7.46 4.56 0.63
C ASP A 68 -8.92 5.01 0.41
N ALA A 69 -9.14 6.10 -0.32
CA ALA A 69 -10.49 6.56 -0.66
C ALA A 69 -11.27 5.50 -1.46
N VAL A 70 -10.61 4.78 -2.38
CA VAL A 70 -11.22 3.66 -3.11
C VAL A 70 -11.55 2.50 -2.16
N LEU A 71 -10.66 2.16 -1.22
CA LEU A 71 -10.93 1.11 -0.23
C LEU A 71 -12.15 1.46 0.65
N ILE A 72 -12.20 2.70 1.16
CA ILE A 72 -13.34 3.22 1.93
C ILE A 72 -14.63 3.16 1.11
N TRP A 73 -14.58 3.59 -0.15
CA TRP A 73 -15.73 3.49 -1.06
C TRP A 73 -16.19 2.05 -1.25
N ARG A 74 -15.27 1.08 -1.38
CA ARG A 74 -15.61 -0.35 -1.47
C ARG A 74 -16.34 -0.82 -0.22
N ILE A 75 -15.89 -0.44 0.97
CA ILE A 75 -16.59 -0.77 2.23
C ILE A 75 -17.99 -0.17 2.24
N TRP A 76 -18.12 1.11 1.90
CA TRP A 76 -19.40 1.79 1.83
C TRP A 76 -20.38 1.06 0.89
N ALA A 77 -19.91 0.65 -0.30
CA ALA A 77 -20.70 -0.11 -1.26
C ALA A 77 -21.10 -1.50 -0.73
N VAL A 78 -20.16 -2.24 -0.14
CA VAL A 78 -20.38 -3.58 0.44
C VAL A 78 -21.38 -3.55 1.62
N TYR A 79 -21.34 -2.47 2.40
CA TYR A 79 -22.25 -2.25 3.53
C TYR A 79 -23.52 -1.48 3.15
N GLN A 80 -23.79 -1.29 1.86
CA GLN A 80 -25.01 -0.66 1.33
C GLN A 80 -25.28 0.72 1.93
N GLY A 81 -24.23 1.54 2.06
CA GLY A 81 -24.34 2.92 2.49
C GLY A 81 -24.31 3.17 4.00
N ARG A 82 -24.06 2.16 4.83
CA ARG A 82 -23.98 2.33 6.29
C ARG A 82 -22.72 3.10 6.70
N ILE A 83 -22.90 4.36 7.09
CA ILE A 83 -21.81 5.28 7.48
C ILE A 83 -20.97 4.73 8.64
N LEU A 84 -21.58 4.03 9.61
CA LEU A 84 -20.84 3.45 10.75
C LEU A 84 -19.72 2.49 10.31
N ALA A 85 -19.89 1.79 9.18
CA ALA A 85 -18.87 0.86 8.68
C ALA A 85 -17.65 1.57 8.08
N ILE A 86 -17.78 2.81 7.62
CA ILE A 86 -16.67 3.59 7.06
C ILE A 86 -16.05 4.56 8.07
N PHE A 87 -16.67 4.76 9.23
CA PHE A 87 -16.20 5.73 10.22
C PHE A 87 -14.73 5.50 10.61
N LEU A 88 -14.37 4.27 10.98
CA LEU A 88 -13.01 3.96 11.41
C LEU A 88 -11.97 4.13 10.28
N PRO A 89 -12.15 3.55 9.07
CA PRO A 89 -11.29 3.84 7.92
C PRO A 89 -11.16 5.33 7.58
N CYS A 90 -12.26 6.09 7.64
CA CYS A 90 -12.22 7.54 7.40
C CYS A 90 -11.40 8.28 8.45
N MET A 91 -11.50 7.91 9.73
CA MET A 91 -10.70 8.52 10.79
C MET A 91 -9.20 8.24 10.61
N LEU A 92 -8.83 7.04 10.18
CA LEU A 92 -7.44 6.70 9.87
C LEU A 92 -6.90 7.52 8.69
N LEU A 93 -7.68 7.66 7.61
CA LEU A 93 -7.32 8.50 6.48
C LEU A 93 -7.22 9.99 6.86
N LEU A 94 -8.16 10.52 7.65
CA LEU A 94 -8.08 11.93 8.08
C LEU A 94 -6.88 12.18 9.00
N ALA A 95 -6.54 11.21 9.86
CA ALA A 95 -5.34 11.30 10.68
C ALA A 95 -4.05 11.30 9.85
N SER A 96 -4.01 10.67 8.67
CA SER A 96 -2.82 10.69 7.82
C SER A 96 -2.60 12.05 7.14
N PHE A 97 -3.68 12.81 6.89
CA PHE A 97 -3.59 14.19 6.37
C PHE A 97 -3.02 15.18 7.37
N ASP A 98 -3.47 15.12 8.63
CA ASP A 98 -3.11 16.08 9.69
C ASP A 98 -1.62 16.03 10.07
N ILE A 99 -0.93 14.97 9.63
CA ILE A 99 0.47 14.71 9.92
C ILE A 99 1.40 15.21 8.79
N THR A 100 0.87 15.68 7.66
CA THR A 100 1.70 16.19 6.56
C THR A 100 2.51 17.44 6.96
N CYS A 101 3.84 17.40 6.77
CA CYS A 101 4.80 18.34 7.35
C CYS A 101 4.61 19.83 6.99
N THR A 102 3.78 20.14 6.00
CA THR A 102 3.51 21.51 5.54
C THR A 102 3.02 22.44 6.65
N ALA A 103 2.44 21.91 7.73
CA ALA A 103 2.05 22.68 8.91
C ALA A 103 3.21 23.05 9.86
N TYR A 104 4.37 22.39 9.75
CA TYR A 104 5.45 22.43 10.74
C TYR A 104 6.73 23.14 10.27
N ASP A 105 6.85 23.49 8.98
CA ASP A 105 8.03 24.16 8.39
C ASP A 105 8.37 25.55 8.99
N GLY A 106 7.51 26.09 9.85
CA GLY A 106 7.74 27.36 10.56
C GLY A 106 7.99 27.22 12.07
N LEU A 107 7.96 26.01 12.63
CA LEU A 107 8.03 25.78 14.07
C LEU A 107 9.42 25.29 14.51
N PRO A 108 9.98 25.81 15.62
CA PRO A 108 11.24 25.33 16.15
C PRO A 108 11.12 23.85 16.54
N GLY A 109 11.89 22.98 15.88
CA GLY A 109 11.85 21.52 16.02
C GLY A 109 11.12 20.76 14.91
N GLY A 110 10.57 21.44 13.90
CA GLY A 110 9.89 20.80 12.75
C GLY A 110 10.77 19.80 11.99
N GLU A 111 12.08 20.07 11.91
CA GLU A 111 13.07 19.22 11.24
C GLU A 111 13.14 17.78 11.78
N GLN A 112 12.83 17.55 13.07
CA GLN A 112 12.85 16.21 13.67
C GLN A 112 11.51 15.47 13.56
N ILE A 113 10.41 16.21 13.36
CA ILE A 113 9.05 15.66 13.33
C ILE A 113 8.74 15.15 11.92
N CYS A 114 9.22 15.86 10.89
CA CYS A 114 8.90 15.53 9.51
C CYS A 114 9.34 14.13 9.03
N PRO A 115 10.55 13.63 9.31
CA PRO A 115 10.93 12.27 8.88
C PRO A 115 10.09 11.18 9.55
N LYS A 116 9.49 11.44 10.71
CA LYS A 116 8.57 10.51 11.38
C LYS A 116 7.15 10.61 10.86
N ALA A 117 6.77 11.77 10.31
CA ALA A 117 5.44 12.02 9.77
C ALA A 117 5.11 11.08 8.60
N ALA A 118 6.05 10.91 7.67
CA ALA A 118 5.92 9.98 6.54
C ALA A 118 5.66 8.54 7.02
N MET A 119 6.42 8.06 8.01
CA MET A 119 6.24 6.74 8.61
C MET A 119 4.85 6.57 9.25
N VAL A 120 4.38 7.60 9.96
CA VAL A 120 3.05 7.53 10.60
C VAL A 120 1.94 7.59 9.55
N ALA A 121 2.05 8.44 8.53
CA ALA A 121 1.09 8.51 7.43
C ALA A 121 0.99 7.18 6.66
N TRP A 122 2.15 6.56 6.37
CA TRP A 122 2.25 5.21 5.82
C TRP A 122 1.59 4.17 6.72
N ALA A 123 1.89 4.16 8.02
CA ALA A 123 1.32 3.21 8.98
C ALA A 123 -0.20 3.36 9.11
N LEU A 124 -0.71 4.59 9.04
CA LEU A 124 -2.14 4.88 9.04
C LEU A 124 -2.82 4.37 7.77
N SER A 125 -2.18 4.50 6.60
CA SER A 125 -2.72 3.94 5.35
C SER A 125 -2.74 2.41 5.36
N VAL A 126 -1.67 1.76 5.83
CA VAL A 126 -1.67 0.31 6.08
C VAL A 126 -2.81 -0.06 7.04
N GLY A 127 -2.99 0.72 8.11
CA GLY A 127 -4.11 0.58 9.04
C GLY A 127 -5.48 0.67 8.36
N THR A 128 -5.66 1.62 7.44
CA THR A 128 -6.88 1.78 6.63
C THR A 128 -7.13 0.52 5.80
N ASN A 129 -6.11 0.00 5.12
CA ASN A 129 -6.23 -1.20 4.30
C ASN A 129 -6.54 -2.46 5.12
N VAL A 130 -5.82 -2.67 6.23
CA VAL A 130 -6.08 -3.77 7.17
C VAL A 130 -7.52 -3.69 7.70
N THR A 131 -7.95 -2.50 8.13
CA THR A 131 -9.31 -2.29 8.66
C THR A 131 -10.36 -2.59 7.60
N CYS A 132 -10.18 -2.08 6.37
CA CYS A 132 -11.08 -2.37 5.25
C CYS A 132 -11.13 -3.86 4.95
N THR A 133 -9.98 -4.52 4.87
CA THR A 133 -9.88 -5.96 4.59
C THR A 133 -10.59 -6.80 5.64
N ILE A 134 -10.43 -6.46 6.93
CA ILE A 134 -11.13 -7.11 8.04
C ILE A 134 -12.65 -6.90 7.93
N LEU A 135 -13.11 -5.68 7.60
CA LEU A 135 -14.54 -5.40 7.43
C LEU A 135 -15.16 -6.18 6.27
N VAL A 136 -14.50 -6.22 5.09
CA VAL A 136 -14.96 -7.06 3.97
C VAL A 136 -14.96 -8.53 4.38
N GLY A 137 -13.90 -8.99 5.04
CA GLY A 137 -13.77 -10.36 5.54
C GLY A 137 -14.89 -10.71 6.52
N PHE A 138 -15.23 -9.82 7.45
CA PHE A 138 -16.32 -10.00 8.39
C PHE A 138 -17.68 -10.01 7.69
N LYS A 139 -17.89 -9.16 6.66
CA LYS A 139 -19.12 -9.20 5.87
C LYS A 139 -19.25 -10.51 5.09
N ALA A 140 -18.18 -10.96 4.44
CA ALA A 140 -18.12 -12.24 3.74
C ALA A 140 -18.40 -13.40 4.72
N TRP A 141 -17.77 -13.37 5.88
CA TRP A 141 -17.99 -14.30 6.98
C TRP A 141 -19.46 -14.36 7.39
N ARG A 142 -20.11 -13.21 7.63
CA ARG A 142 -21.53 -13.20 8.00
C ARG A 142 -22.43 -13.77 6.91
N VAL A 143 -22.13 -13.53 5.63
CA VAL A 143 -22.88 -14.11 4.51
C VAL A 143 -22.70 -15.65 4.47
N HIS A 144 -21.50 -16.15 4.75
CA HIS A 144 -21.18 -17.59 4.75
C HIS A 144 -21.64 -18.33 6.01
N VAL A 145 -21.53 -17.75 7.21
CA VAL A 145 -22.01 -18.35 8.46
C VAL A 145 -23.53 -18.43 8.47
N PHE A 146 -24.22 -17.42 7.95
CA PHE A 146 -25.68 -17.51 7.75
C PHE A 146 -26.06 -18.54 6.66
N ALA A 147 -25.08 -19.01 5.88
CA ALA A 147 -25.21 -20.11 4.93
C ALA A 147 -24.82 -21.49 5.52
N GLY A 148 -24.46 -21.57 6.81
CA GLY A 148 -24.26 -22.83 7.53
C GLY A 148 -22.94 -23.55 7.30
N ALA A 149 -21.84 -22.86 7.02
CA ALA A 149 -20.52 -23.48 6.83
C ALA A 149 -19.58 -23.25 8.03
N ASP A 150 -19.13 -24.35 8.65
CA ASP A 150 -18.17 -24.40 9.74
C ASP A 150 -16.83 -23.74 9.41
N VAL A 151 -16.23 -23.09 10.42
CA VAL A 151 -15.02 -22.25 10.31
C VAL A 151 -13.79 -22.99 9.81
N LEU A 152 -13.66 -24.26 10.19
CA LEU A 152 -12.57 -25.14 9.73
C LEU A 152 -12.66 -25.44 8.21
N LEU A 153 -13.84 -25.27 7.62
CA LEU A 153 -14.08 -25.50 6.20
C LEU A 153 -13.49 -24.39 5.33
N THR A 154 -13.31 -23.15 5.82
CA THR A 154 -12.83 -22.01 5.00
C THR A 154 -11.43 -22.22 4.43
N ILE A 155 -10.56 -22.89 5.20
CA ILE A 155 -9.21 -23.29 4.75
C ILE A 155 -9.29 -24.49 3.80
N LEU A 156 -10.24 -25.41 4.00
CA LEU A 156 -10.47 -26.56 3.12
C LEU A 156 -11.25 -26.20 1.83
N ILE A 157 -12.01 -25.10 1.83
CA ILE A 157 -12.76 -24.56 0.69
C ILE A 157 -11.78 -24.07 -0.38
N PHE A 158 -10.58 -23.60 -0.03
CA PHE A 158 -9.54 -23.29 -1.03
C PHE A 158 -9.14 -24.53 -1.86
N ARG A 159 -9.08 -25.72 -1.24
CA ARG A 159 -8.85 -27.00 -1.94
C ARG A 159 -10.10 -27.54 -2.63
N ARG A 160 -11.29 -27.28 -2.09
CA ARG A 160 -12.58 -27.78 -2.62
C ARG A 160 -13.17 -26.88 -3.72
N HIS A 161 -12.74 -25.62 -3.83
CA HIS A 161 -13.12 -24.66 -4.87
C HIS A 161 -12.78 -25.18 -6.28
N ARG A 162 -11.65 -25.90 -6.43
CA ARG A 162 -11.24 -26.52 -7.71
C ARG A 162 -12.13 -27.68 -8.13
N LYS A 163 -12.82 -28.34 -7.19
CA LYS A 163 -13.74 -29.46 -7.47
C LYS A 163 -15.18 -28.96 -7.67
N TRP A 164 -15.58 -27.93 -6.92
CA TRP A 164 -16.90 -27.31 -7.01
C TRP A 164 -17.12 -26.49 -8.28
N THR A 165 -16.09 -25.88 -8.87
CA THR A 165 -16.23 -25.22 -10.19
C THR A 165 -16.60 -26.18 -11.32
N ARG A 166 -16.34 -27.49 -11.18
CA ARG A 166 -16.75 -28.51 -12.18
C ARG A 166 -18.19 -28.99 -12.00
N GLU A 167 -18.76 -28.90 -10.81
CA GLU A 167 -20.12 -29.40 -10.50
C GLU A 167 -21.20 -28.30 -10.58
N LEU A 168 -20.80 -27.02 -10.68
CA LEU A 168 -21.69 -25.85 -10.61
C LEU A 168 -22.19 -25.28 -11.95
N ASN A 169 -22.07 -26.03 -13.05
CA ASN A 169 -22.73 -25.71 -14.32
C ASN A 169 -24.26 -25.96 -14.28
N LEU A 170 -24.89 -25.96 -13.10
CA LEU A 170 -26.32 -26.14 -12.94
C LEU A 170 -27.05 -24.79 -13.10
N PRO A 171 -27.92 -24.63 -14.10
CA PRO A 171 -28.62 -23.38 -14.38
C PRO A 171 -29.69 -23.13 -13.30
N GLY A 172 -29.62 -21.99 -12.58
CA GLY A 172 -30.76 -21.56 -11.75
C GLY A 172 -30.50 -20.64 -10.54
N LYS A 173 -29.24 -20.40 -10.09
CA LYS A 173 -28.97 -19.48 -8.97
C LYS A 173 -27.83 -18.48 -9.26
N PRO A 174 -28.02 -17.50 -10.16
CA PRO A 174 -26.92 -16.65 -10.65
C PRO A 174 -26.46 -15.55 -9.68
N HIS A 175 -27.35 -15.00 -8.83
CA HIS A 175 -27.02 -13.76 -8.08
C HIS A 175 -26.17 -13.97 -6.82
N ARG A 176 -26.49 -14.98 -6.00
CA ARG A 176 -25.79 -15.20 -4.72
C ARG A 176 -24.32 -15.61 -4.90
N ILE A 177 -24.04 -16.39 -5.95
CA ILE A 177 -22.69 -16.90 -6.28
C ILE A 177 -21.77 -15.76 -6.73
N THR A 178 -22.31 -14.75 -7.41
CA THR A 178 -21.51 -13.63 -7.94
C THR A 178 -21.00 -12.74 -6.80
N THR A 179 -21.85 -12.42 -5.82
CA THR A 179 -21.48 -11.59 -4.66
C THR A 179 -20.43 -12.26 -3.78
N GLU A 180 -20.56 -13.57 -3.52
CA GLU A 180 -19.59 -14.32 -2.71
C GLU A 180 -18.19 -14.33 -3.36
N ARG A 181 -18.12 -14.52 -4.69
CA ARG A 181 -16.86 -14.46 -5.43
C ARG A 181 -16.21 -13.07 -5.38
N ILE A 182 -17.00 -12.01 -5.55
CA ILE A 182 -16.49 -10.63 -5.49
C ILE A 182 -15.92 -10.31 -4.10
N LEU A 183 -16.63 -10.68 -3.04
CA LEU A 183 -16.16 -10.47 -1.66
C LEU A 183 -14.86 -11.24 -1.38
N LEU A 184 -14.77 -12.49 -1.84
CA LEU A 184 -13.55 -13.29 -1.68
C LEU A 184 -12.36 -12.67 -2.42
N ILE A 185 -12.56 -12.22 -3.66
CA ILE A 185 -11.53 -11.53 -4.45
C ILE A 185 -11.04 -10.29 -3.71
N PHE A 186 -11.94 -9.49 -3.13
CA PHE A 186 -11.58 -8.30 -2.37
C PHE A 186 -10.77 -8.61 -1.10
N VAL A 187 -11.10 -9.69 -0.39
CA VAL A 187 -10.32 -10.11 0.79
C VAL A 187 -8.93 -10.56 0.37
N ILE A 188 -8.82 -11.37 -0.69
CA ILE A 188 -7.53 -11.88 -1.17
C ILE A 188 -6.66 -10.73 -1.68
N SER A 189 -7.21 -9.81 -2.48
CA SER A 189 -6.46 -8.65 -2.94
C SER A 189 -5.99 -7.79 -1.77
N GLY A 190 -6.87 -7.51 -0.79
CA GLY A 190 -6.49 -6.73 0.39
C GLY A 190 -5.38 -7.40 1.21
N CYS A 191 -5.40 -8.73 1.37
CA CYS A 191 -4.30 -9.45 2.03
C CYS A 191 -2.98 -9.34 1.26
N ILE A 192 -3.02 -9.47 -0.08
CA ILE A 192 -1.83 -9.33 -0.93
C ILE A 192 -1.28 -7.90 -0.81
N ASP A 193 -2.15 -6.89 -0.91
CA ASP A 193 -1.77 -5.48 -0.81
C ASP A 193 -1.11 -5.20 0.55
N ASN A 194 -1.69 -5.70 1.66
CA ASN A 194 -1.10 -5.54 2.99
C ASN A 194 0.28 -6.21 3.11
N LEU A 195 0.49 -7.38 2.48
CA LEU A 195 1.80 -8.05 2.50
C LEU A 195 2.85 -7.29 1.70
N LEU A 196 2.47 -6.75 0.53
CA LEU A 196 3.36 -5.94 -0.28
C LEU A 196 3.70 -4.61 0.42
N TRP A 197 2.72 -3.97 1.06
CA TRP A 197 3.00 -2.76 1.83
C TRP A 197 3.92 -3.04 3.03
N LEU A 198 3.78 -4.18 3.70
CA LEU A 198 4.66 -4.55 4.81
C LEU A 198 6.12 -4.73 4.40
N THR A 199 6.43 -5.04 3.13
CA THR A 199 7.84 -5.11 2.70
C THR A 199 8.51 -3.73 2.73
N GLN A 200 7.74 -2.64 2.62
CA GLN A 200 8.26 -1.28 2.72
C GLN A 200 8.64 -0.85 4.14
N VAL A 201 8.36 -1.66 5.16
CA VAL A 201 8.88 -1.41 6.52
C VAL A 201 10.40 -1.27 6.53
N ILE A 202 11.09 -1.96 5.61
CA ILE A 202 12.55 -1.89 5.48
C ILE A 202 13.05 -0.46 5.17
N ALA A 203 12.24 0.35 4.47
CA ALA A 203 12.57 1.74 4.16
C ALA A 203 12.66 2.64 5.39
N TYR A 204 11.99 2.26 6.48
CA TYR A 204 12.02 3.02 7.73
C TYR A 204 13.08 2.52 8.73
N VAL A 205 13.89 1.53 8.35
CA VAL A 205 15.00 1.04 9.19
C VAL A 205 16.22 1.95 9.01
N ASN A 206 16.53 2.73 10.05
CA ASN A 206 17.72 3.59 10.06
C ASN A 206 18.99 2.78 10.27
N PHE A 207 19.90 2.83 9.30
CA PHE A 207 21.26 2.31 9.42
C PHE A 207 22.25 3.46 9.65
N THR A 208 23.31 3.22 10.41
CA THR A 208 24.40 4.19 10.56
C THR A 208 25.14 4.37 9.23
N ARG A 209 25.54 5.61 8.91
CA ARG A 209 26.16 5.98 7.62
C ARG A 209 27.45 5.21 7.32
N ASP A 210 28.16 4.80 8.37
CA ASP A 210 29.41 4.03 8.27
C ASP A 210 29.19 2.53 8.03
N SER A 211 27.93 2.07 8.06
CA SER A 211 27.59 0.66 7.91
C SER A 211 27.44 0.28 6.44
N PRO A 212 28.08 -0.81 5.95
CA PRO A 212 27.86 -1.31 4.59
C PRO A 212 26.40 -1.72 4.34
N TRP A 213 25.63 -1.98 5.40
CA TRP A 213 24.19 -2.26 5.33
C TRP A 213 23.37 -1.07 4.84
N MET A 214 23.86 0.16 4.96
CA MET A 214 23.19 1.34 4.43
C MET A 214 23.00 1.24 2.90
N TYR A 215 24.04 0.85 2.17
CA TYR A 215 23.97 0.72 0.71
C TYR A 215 23.07 -0.42 0.27
N VAL A 216 23.09 -1.55 0.99
CA VAL A 216 22.16 -2.66 0.75
C VAL A 216 20.72 -2.21 1.01
N ASN A 217 20.49 -1.45 2.08
CA ASN A 217 19.17 -0.91 2.39
C ASN A 217 18.66 0.01 1.29
N GLN A 218 19.49 0.95 0.80
CA GLN A 218 19.10 1.85 -0.29
C GLN A 218 18.68 1.10 -1.56
N VAL A 219 19.37 0.01 -1.91
CA VAL A 219 18.98 -0.84 -3.05
C VAL A 219 17.67 -1.57 -2.78
N LEU A 220 17.50 -2.14 -1.57
CA LEU A 220 16.28 -2.87 -1.21
C LEU A 220 15.06 -1.94 -1.14
N VAL A 221 15.23 -0.71 -0.69
CA VAL A 221 14.18 0.32 -0.66
C VAL A 221 13.75 0.68 -2.07
N ALA A 222 14.72 0.95 -2.97
CA ALA A 222 14.42 1.23 -4.38
C ALA A 222 13.76 0.05 -5.14
N MET A 223 13.81 -1.17 -4.60
CA MET A 223 13.12 -2.34 -5.14
C MET A 223 11.75 -2.61 -4.48
N GLY A 224 11.46 -1.96 -3.34
CA GLY A 224 10.26 -2.18 -2.54
C GLY A 224 9.10 -1.25 -2.89
N ASP A 225 9.37 -0.16 -3.62
CA ASP A 225 8.40 0.77 -4.21
C ASP A 225 7.89 0.30 -5.59
#